data_AF-A0AAN0WA65-F1
#
_entry.id   AF-A0AAN0WA65-F1
#
_cell.length_a   1.000
_cell.length_b   1.000
_cell.length_c   1.000
_cell.angle_alpha   90.00
_cell.angle_beta   90.00
_cell.angle_gamma   90.00
#
_symmetry.space_group_name_H-M   'P 1'
#
loop_
_entity.id
_entity.type
_entity.pdbx_description
1 polymer ?
#
loop_
_entity_poly.entity_id
_entity_poly.type
_entity_poly.pdbx_seq_one_letter_code
_entity_poly.pdbx_strand_id
1 'polypeptide(L)'
;MISALIIILALVLLLPFFVPFVERNLEIFLFIMGWAAAIAGGVLDKPLLRKALEDPVNITIAVFVAGLLFRWLERPLEKVISAINRGIPFPLLAALTVILLGLLSSVITAIIAALILVVIVSVLRLDRKSETQLVVYSCFSIGLGAALTPIGEPLSTLAISKLGEDFFYLLRLIGPEVISAVVIFGILAAIVIKPEQSAIGLKTAHTRESYVEIAGRTVKIYLFVMGLTLLGAGFEPLINRFLLDLSPFILYWINMISAVLDNATLAAAEISPKMADKTVQAILLGLLISGGMLVPGNIPNIISAGKLRITSREWARFGLPIGLAAMAVYFVVILFV
;
A
#
# COMPACT_ATOMS: atom_id res chain seq x y z
N MET A 1 19.89 -10.14 22.73
CA MET A 1 19.24 -8.97 22.09
C MET A 1 19.24 -9.12 20.57
N ILE A 2 20.37 -8.91 19.88
CA ILE A 2 20.43 -8.91 18.39
C ILE A 2 19.95 -10.22 17.76
N SER A 3 20.38 -11.39 18.28
CA SER A 3 19.93 -12.69 17.78
C SER A 3 18.41 -12.87 17.87
N ALA A 4 17.79 -12.40 18.95
CA ALA A 4 16.33 -12.45 19.11
C ALA A 4 15.63 -11.53 18.09
N LEU A 5 16.14 -10.32 17.84
CA LEU A 5 15.60 -9.42 16.83
C LEU A 5 15.72 -9.99 15.41
N ILE A 6 16.83 -10.66 15.09
CA ILE A 6 17.01 -11.34 13.79
C ILE A 6 15.98 -12.47 13.63
N ILE A 7 15.74 -13.25 14.68
CA ILE A 7 14.72 -14.32 14.66
C ILE A 7 13.33 -13.70 14.47
N ILE A 8 13.01 -12.65 15.21
CA ILE A 8 11.72 -11.93 15.09
C ILE A 8 11.56 -11.37 13.68
N LEU A 9 12.58 -10.75 13.12
CA LEU A 9 12.56 -10.27 11.73
C LEU A 9 12.31 -11.43 10.77
N ALA A 10 13.06 -12.53 10.87
CA ALA A 10 12.86 -13.70 10.01
C ALA A 10 11.43 -14.27 10.14
N LEU A 11 10.86 -14.33 11.35
CA LEU A 11 9.48 -14.76 11.57
C LEU A 11 8.47 -13.80 10.91
N VAL A 12 8.64 -12.49 11.08
CA VAL A 12 7.76 -11.49 10.45
C VAL A 12 7.82 -11.59 8.92
N LEU A 13 9.01 -11.79 8.36
CA LEU A 13 9.21 -11.86 6.92
C LEU A 13 8.81 -13.21 6.30
N LEU A 14 8.88 -14.33 7.04
CA LEU A 14 8.73 -15.67 6.45
C LEU A 14 7.44 -16.36 6.87
N LEU A 15 7.02 -16.22 8.13
CA LEU A 15 5.92 -17.00 8.69
C LEU A 15 4.56 -16.79 7.98
N PRO A 16 4.21 -15.56 7.51
CA PRO A 16 3.01 -15.35 6.68
C PRO A 16 2.89 -16.28 5.47
N PHE A 17 4.00 -16.70 4.85
CA PHE A 17 3.98 -17.54 3.65
C PHE A 17 3.83 -19.03 3.95
N PHE A 18 4.30 -19.47 5.12
CA PHE A 18 4.32 -20.88 5.48
C PHE A 18 3.11 -21.30 6.31
N VAL A 19 2.44 -20.35 6.98
CA VAL A 19 1.35 -20.64 7.93
C VAL A 19 0.07 -19.90 7.52
N PRO A 20 -0.91 -20.59 6.90
CA PRO A 20 -2.17 -19.96 6.47
C PRO A 20 -2.99 -19.31 7.60
N PHE A 21 -2.77 -19.75 8.84
CA PHE A 21 -3.40 -19.11 10.00
C PHE A 21 -2.83 -17.71 10.28
N VAL A 22 -1.50 -17.54 10.10
CA VAL A 22 -0.81 -16.25 10.26
C VAL A 22 -1.20 -15.33 9.12
N GLU A 23 -1.21 -15.83 7.88
CA GLU A 23 -1.66 -15.09 6.70
C GLU A 23 -3.08 -14.52 6.86
N ARG A 24 -4.00 -15.30 7.42
CA ARG A 24 -5.39 -14.86 7.64
C ARG A 24 -5.57 -13.88 8.82
N ASN A 25 -4.56 -13.74 9.68
CA ASN A 25 -4.63 -12.94 10.91
C ASN A 25 -3.37 -12.07 11.07
N LEU A 26 -2.88 -11.49 9.98
CA LEU A 26 -1.65 -10.69 9.95
C LEU A 26 -1.67 -9.54 10.95
N GLU A 27 -2.83 -8.93 11.16
CA GLU A 27 -2.98 -7.81 12.08
C GLU A 27 -2.64 -8.19 13.53
N ILE A 28 -3.16 -9.35 13.96
CA ILE A 28 -2.91 -9.87 15.31
C ILE A 28 -1.48 -10.40 15.42
N PHE A 29 -0.99 -11.05 14.36
CA PHE A 29 0.38 -11.54 14.32
C PHE A 29 1.40 -10.40 14.47
N LEU A 30 1.27 -9.34 13.68
CA LEU A 30 2.17 -8.18 13.74
C LEU A 30 2.05 -7.42 15.06
N PHE A 31 0.86 -7.37 15.66
CA PHE A 31 0.69 -6.87 17.03
C PHE A 31 1.53 -7.66 18.04
N ILE A 32 1.45 -8.99 18.02
CA ILE A 32 2.23 -9.86 18.91
C ILE A 32 3.74 -9.72 18.64
N MET A 33 4.14 -9.71 17.37
CA MET A 33 5.55 -9.57 16.98
C MET A 33 6.11 -8.19 17.33
N GLY A 34 5.30 -7.13 17.25
CA GLY A 34 5.67 -5.78 17.67
C GLY A 34 6.00 -5.73 19.16
N TRP A 35 5.15 -6.33 20.01
CA TRP A 35 5.44 -6.48 21.44
C TRP A 35 6.72 -7.29 21.68
N ALA A 36 6.86 -8.43 21.00
CA ALA A 36 8.04 -9.27 21.12
C ALA A 36 9.31 -8.50 20.73
N ALA A 37 9.28 -7.70 19.66
CA ALA A 37 10.40 -6.90 19.20
C ALA A 37 10.73 -5.77 20.19
N ALA A 38 9.74 -5.04 20.69
CA ALA A 38 9.95 -3.95 21.65
C ALA A 38 10.58 -4.46 22.96
N ILE A 39 10.13 -5.63 23.45
CA ILE A 39 10.71 -6.30 24.62
C ILE A 39 12.12 -6.81 24.32
N ALA A 40 12.30 -7.54 23.22
CA ALA A 40 13.58 -8.14 22.86
C ALA A 40 14.65 -7.09 22.51
N GLY A 41 14.25 -5.94 21.98
CA GLY A 41 15.10 -4.79 21.69
C GLY A 41 15.39 -3.90 22.89
N GLY A 42 14.72 -4.11 24.03
CA GLY A 42 14.92 -3.34 25.25
C GLY A 42 14.48 -1.87 25.15
N VAL A 43 13.56 -1.57 24.23
CA VAL A 43 13.09 -0.19 23.94
C VAL A 43 11.72 0.10 24.54
N LEU A 44 11.16 -0.83 25.30
CA LEU A 44 9.82 -0.67 25.89
C LEU A 44 9.85 0.36 27.03
N ASP A 45 9.42 1.58 26.73
CA ASP A 45 9.28 2.67 27.69
C ASP A 45 7.87 3.30 27.65
N LYS A 46 7.58 4.16 28.63
CA LYS A 46 6.28 4.86 28.71
C LYS A 46 6.00 5.73 27.46
N PRO A 47 6.97 6.50 26.94
CA PRO A 47 6.81 7.23 25.68
C PRO A 47 6.39 6.34 24.51
N LEU A 48 7.07 5.20 24.29
CA LEU A 48 6.74 4.28 23.20
C LEU A 48 5.35 3.68 23.37
N LEU A 49 4.97 3.29 24.59
CA LEU A 49 3.63 2.77 24.87
C LEU A 49 2.54 3.79 24.55
N ARG A 50 2.75 5.05 24.94
CA ARG A 50 1.82 6.14 24.62
C ARG A 50 1.71 6.34 23.11
N LYS A 51 2.85 6.40 22.41
CA LYS A 51 2.90 6.58 20.96
C LYS A 51 2.21 5.43 20.21
N ALA A 52 2.45 4.19 20.62
CA ALA A 52 1.82 3.01 20.04
C ALA A 52 0.28 2.98 20.22
N LEU A 53 -0.25 3.65 21.25
CA LEU A 53 -1.69 3.80 21.49
C LEU A 53 -2.30 4.99 20.73
N GLU A 54 -1.54 6.07 20.53
CA GLU A 54 -1.99 7.30 19.87
C GLU A 54 -1.94 7.17 18.32
N ASP A 55 -0.85 6.63 17.76
CA ASP A 55 -0.64 6.50 16.30
C ASP A 55 -1.84 5.84 15.57
N PRO A 56 -2.45 4.75 16.08
CA PRO A 56 -3.55 4.08 15.39
C PRO A 56 -4.89 4.84 15.42
N VAL A 57 -5.08 5.82 16.32
CA VAL A 57 -6.38 6.45 16.55
C VAL A 57 -6.85 7.18 15.30
N ASN A 58 -6.01 8.04 14.73
CA ASN A 58 -6.38 8.81 13.54
C ASN A 58 -6.64 7.92 12.33
N ILE A 59 -5.81 6.89 12.13
CA ILE A 59 -5.97 5.92 11.03
C ILE A 59 -7.29 5.16 11.17
N THR A 60 -7.59 4.67 12.36
CA THR A 60 -8.79 3.85 12.58
C THR A 60 -10.07 4.64 12.45
N ILE A 61 -10.08 5.90 12.89
CA ILE A 61 -11.20 6.82 12.61
C ILE A 61 -11.36 7.02 11.10
N ALA A 62 -10.27 7.30 10.38
CA ALA A 62 -10.31 7.49 8.93
C ALA A 62 -10.84 6.25 8.21
N VAL A 63 -10.36 5.06 8.55
CA VAL A 63 -10.81 3.80 7.93
C VAL A 63 -12.25 3.45 8.31
N PHE A 64 -12.67 3.75 9.54
CA PHE A 64 -14.06 3.54 9.94
C PHE A 64 -15.02 4.44 9.15
N VAL A 65 -14.71 5.74 9.05
CA VAL A 65 -15.48 6.71 8.26
C VAL A 65 -15.48 6.32 6.79
N ALA A 66 -14.33 5.90 6.25
CA ALA A 66 -14.19 5.35 4.90
C ALA A 66 -15.14 4.19 4.62
N GLY A 67 -15.18 3.20 5.52
CA GLY A 67 -16.04 2.02 5.40
C GLY A 67 -17.53 2.38 5.41
N LEU A 68 -17.92 3.33 6.27
CA LEU A 68 -19.30 3.86 6.30
C LEU A 68 -19.65 4.60 5.01
N LEU A 69 -18.77 5.49 4.55
CA LEU A 69 -18.95 6.24 3.31
C LEU A 69 -19.08 5.32 2.11
N PHE A 70 -18.22 4.30 1.97
CA PHE A 70 -18.32 3.33 0.88
C PHE A 70 -19.69 2.64 0.86
N ARG A 71 -20.16 2.16 2.02
CA ARG A 71 -21.47 1.52 2.14
C ARG A 71 -22.62 2.44 1.72
N TRP A 72 -22.54 3.73 2.06
CA TRP A 72 -23.57 4.72 1.71
C TRP A 72 -23.49 5.17 0.25
N LEU A 73 -22.28 5.32 -0.29
CA LEU A 73 -22.01 5.89 -1.61
C LEU A 73 -21.96 4.87 -2.76
N GLU A 74 -21.97 3.56 -2.47
CA GLU A 74 -21.92 2.50 -3.48
C GLU A 74 -22.96 2.69 -4.61
N ARG A 75 -24.24 2.84 -4.27
CA ARG A 75 -25.34 3.02 -5.25
C ARG A 75 -25.29 4.34 -6.02
N PRO A 76 -25.07 5.52 -5.40
CA PRO A 76 -24.94 6.76 -6.17
C PRO A 76 -23.69 6.78 -7.05
N LEU A 77 -22.57 6.18 -6.61
CA LEU A 77 -21.35 6.05 -7.43
C LEU A 77 -21.60 5.22 -8.69
N GLU A 78 -22.29 4.08 -8.57
CA GLU A 78 -22.66 3.26 -9.74
C GLU A 78 -23.43 4.06 -10.79
N LYS A 79 -24.39 4.89 -10.36
CA LYS A 79 -25.19 5.73 -11.27
C LYS A 79 -24.32 6.77 -11.98
N VAL A 80 -23.45 7.47 -11.26
CA VAL A 80 -22.56 8.49 -11.81
C VAL A 80 -21.59 7.88 -12.81
N ILE A 81 -20.95 6.77 -12.46
CA ILE A 81 -19.99 6.07 -13.34
C ILE A 81 -20.68 5.59 -14.62
N SER A 82 -21.90 5.06 -14.50
CA SER A 82 -22.68 4.62 -15.67
C SER A 82 -23.08 5.76 -16.62
N ALA A 83 -23.17 6.99 -16.12
CA ALA A 83 -23.45 8.18 -16.92
C ALA A 83 -22.16 8.66 -17.62
N ILE A 84 -21.04 8.69 -16.91
CA ILE A 84 -19.73 9.08 -17.45
C ILE A 84 -19.27 8.15 -18.58
N ASN A 85 -19.49 6.83 -18.44
CA ASN A 85 -19.07 5.85 -19.43
C ASN A 85 -19.71 6.04 -20.83
N ARG A 86 -20.84 6.77 -20.93
CA ARG A 86 -21.51 6.98 -22.23
C ARG A 86 -20.95 8.17 -23.03
N GLY A 87 -20.15 9.02 -22.41
CA GLY A 87 -19.70 10.28 -23.01
C GLY A 87 -18.19 10.41 -23.25
N ILE A 88 -17.38 9.46 -22.76
CA ILE A 88 -15.92 9.57 -22.77
C ILE A 88 -15.30 8.34 -23.47
N PRO A 89 -14.32 8.53 -24.39
CA PRO A 89 -13.61 7.41 -24.99
C PRO A 89 -12.82 6.63 -23.93
N PHE A 90 -12.83 5.30 -24.03
CA PHE A 90 -12.23 4.43 -23.02
C PHE A 90 -10.77 4.75 -22.67
N PRO A 91 -9.85 5.03 -23.62
CA PRO A 91 -8.47 5.39 -23.29
C PRO A 91 -8.38 6.57 -22.32
N LEU A 92 -9.20 7.61 -22.55
CA LEU A 92 -9.25 8.78 -21.68
C LEU A 92 -9.85 8.43 -20.32
N LEU A 93 -10.89 7.60 -20.29
CA LEU A 93 -11.48 7.11 -19.04
C LEU A 93 -10.48 6.31 -18.19
N ALA A 94 -9.70 5.43 -18.82
CA ALA A 94 -8.65 4.66 -18.15
C ALA A 94 -7.56 5.58 -17.57
N ALA A 95 -7.04 6.52 -18.38
CA ALA A 95 -6.06 7.51 -17.92
C ALA A 95 -6.59 8.33 -16.72
N LEU A 96 -7.79 8.90 -16.85
CA LEU A 96 -8.38 9.72 -15.79
C LEU A 96 -8.62 8.89 -14.52
N THR A 97 -9.10 7.65 -14.65
CA THR A 97 -9.30 6.77 -13.50
C THR A 97 -8.00 6.53 -12.75
N VAL A 98 -6.92 6.19 -13.46
CA VAL A 98 -5.61 5.92 -12.86
C VAL A 98 -5.02 7.19 -12.21
N ILE A 99 -5.06 8.33 -12.91
CA ILE A 99 -4.46 9.58 -12.41
C ILE A 99 -5.26 10.14 -11.23
N LEU A 100 -6.58 10.27 -11.37
CA LEU A 100 -7.41 10.88 -10.35
C LEU A 100 -7.45 10.02 -9.09
N LEU A 101 -7.63 8.71 -9.20
CA LEU A 101 -7.60 7.84 -8.01
C LEU A 101 -6.22 7.80 -7.35
N GLY A 102 -5.15 7.87 -8.15
CA GLY A 102 -3.79 7.98 -7.64
C GLY A 102 -3.58 9.24 -6.81
N LEU A 103 -3.86 10.41 -7.39
CA LEU A 103 -3.64 11.67 -6.66
C LEU A 103 -4.62 11.84 -5.49
N LEU A 104 -5.89 11.45 -5.65
CA LEU A 104 -6.89 11.57 -4.59
C LEU A 104 -6.64 10.62 -3.42
N SER A 105 -5.97 9.47 -3.61
CA SER A 105 -5.70 8.53 -2.51
C SER A 105 -4.88 9.14 -1.38
N SER A 106 -4.06 10.15 -1.69
CA SER A 106 -3.33 10.97 -0.71
C SER A 106 -4.23 11.76 0.25
N VAL A 107 -5.49 12.02 -0.12
CA VAL A 107 -6.44 12.79 0.68
C VAL A 107 -7.47 11.88 1.35
N ILE A 108 -7.93 10.84 0.64
CA ILE A 108 -9.06 10.01 1.08
C ILE A 108 -8.67 8.64 1.65
N THR A 109 -7.42 8.20 1.50
CA THR A 109 -6.88 6.84 1.75
C THR A 109 -6.84 5.91 0.52
N ALA A 110 -5.84 5.02 0.49
CA ALA A 110 -5.71 3.94 -0.48
C ALA A 110 -6.91 2.98 -0.44
N ILE A 111 -7.50 2.77 0.74
CA ILE A 111 -8.66 1.89 0.94
C ILE A 111 -9.88 2.43 0.20
N ILE A 112 -10.24 3.71 0.41
CA ILE A 112 -11.38 4.32 -0.28
C ILE A 112 -11.14 4.32 -1.80
N ALA A 113 -9.94 4.73 -2.23
CA ALA A 113 -9.61 4.79 -3.65
C ALA A 113 -9.72 3.41 -4.34
N ALA A 114 -9.23 2.34 -3.70
CA ALA A 114 -9.36 0.97 -4.22
C ALA A 114 -10.81 0.50 -4.28
N LEU A 115 -11.64 0.87 -3.30
CA LEU A 115 -13.07 0.55 -3.32
C LEU A 115 -13.82 1.27 -4.45
N ILE A 116 -13.48 2.55 -4.69
CA ILE A 116 -14.01 3.30 -5.85
C ILE A 116 -13.58 2.63 -7.15
N LEU A 117 -12.31 2.21 -7.27
CA LEU A 117 -11.81 1.46 -8.41
C LEU A 117 -12.60 0.17 -8.66
N VAL A 118 -12.85 -0.61 -7.61
CA VAL A 118 -13.65 -1.85 -7.70
C VAL A 118 -15.04 -1.56 -8.29
N VAL A 119 -15.70 -0.49 -7.83
CA VAL A 119 -17.01 -0.09 -8.37
C VAL A 119 -16.90 0.32 -9.84
N ILE A 120 -15.90 1.14 -10.20
CA ILE A 120 -15.67 1.57 -11.58
C ILE A 120 -15.52 0.35 -12.50
N VAL A 121 -14.62 -0.57 -12.16
CA VAL A 121 -14.35 -1.77 -12.98
C VAL A 121 -15.58 -2.64 -13.11
N SER A 122 -16.34 -2.83 -12.02
CA SER A 122 -17.58 -3.62 -12.04
C SER A 122 -18.65 -3.06 -12.99
N VAL A 123 -18.68 -1.73 -13.16
CA VAL A 123 -19.64 -1.04 -14.03
C VAL A 123 -19.18 -1.07 -15.49
N LEU A 124 -17.87 -1.04 -15.77
CA LEU A 124 -17.32 -1.02 -17.13
C LEU A 124 -17.58 -2.32 -17.90
N ARG A 125 -17.60 -3.47 -17.23
CA ARG A 125 -17.85 -4.81 -17.82
C ARG A 125 -17.02 -5.06 -19.09
N LEU A 126 -15.70 -4.95 -18.98
CA LEU A 126 -14.79 -5.23 -20.08
C LEU A 126 -14.40 -6.73 -20.06
N ASP A 127 -13.60 -7.14 -21.03
CA ASP A 127 -12.94 -8.44 -20.94
C ASP A 127 -12.00 -8.52 -19.72
N ARG A 128 -11.92 -9.72 -19.14
CA ARG A 128 -11.15 -10.02 -17.91
C ARG A 128 -9.70 -9.50 -17.96
N LYS A 129 -9.07 -9.54 -19.13
CA LYS A 129 -7.67 -9.11 -19.30
C LYS A 129 -7.59 -7.58 -19.15
N SER A 130 -8.42 -6.83 -19.88
CA SER A 130 -8.45 -5.37 -19.82
C SER A 130 -8.79 -4.85 -18.43
N GLU A 131 -9.75 -5.48 -17.75
CA GLU A 131 -10.10 -5.08 -16.38
C GLU A 131 -8.95 -5.36 -15.40
N THR A 132 -8.28 -6.52 -15.52
CA THR A 132 -7.11 -6.83 -14.68
C THR A 132 -5.99 -5.83 -14.91
N GLN A 133 -5.71 -5.45 -16.16
CA GLN A 133 -4.71 -4.44 -16.48
C GLN A 133 -5.06 -3.07 -15.89
N LEU A 134 -6.32 -2.63 -16.03
CA LEU A 134 -6.79 -1.38 -15.44
C LEU A 134 -6.61 -1.38 -13.92
N VAL A 135 -7.00 -2.47 -13.25
CA VAL A 135 -6.84 -2.61 -11.80
C VAL A 135 -5.38 -2.53 -11.39
N VAL A 136 -4.47 -3.22 -12.08
CA VAL A 136 -3.03 -3.20 -11.76
C VAL A 136 -2.47 -1.78 -11.90
N TYR A 137 -2.70 -1.10 -13.03
CA TYR A 137 -2.22 0.28 -13.22
C TYR A 137 -2.80 1.24 -12.17
N SER A 138 -4.10 1.13 -11.90
CA SER A 138 -4.76 1.96 -10.89
C SER A 138 -4.21 1.67 -9.48
N CYS A 139 -3.94 0.43 -9.11
CA CYS A 139 -3.41 0.10 -7.79
C CYS A 139 -1.96 0.54 -7.59
N PHE A 140 -1.10 0.46 -8.62
CA PHE A 140 0.22 1.11 -8.59
C PHE A 140 0.09 2.60 -8.31
N SER A 141 -0.79 3.27 -9.05
CA SER A 141 -1.05 4.70 -8.91
C SER A 141 -1.61 5.08 -7.53
N ILE A 142 -2.59 4.31 -7.03
CA ILE A 142 -3.21 4.51 -5.72
C ILE A 142 -2.20 4.32 -4.60
N GLY A 143 -1.36 3.27 -4.65
CA GLY A 143 -0.32 3.01 -3.66
C GLY A 143 0.71 4.13 -3.62
N LEU A 144 1.26 4.51 -4.78
CA LEU A 144 2.21 5.61 -4.88
C LEU A 144 1.62 6.93 -4.38
N GLY A 145 0.42 7.28 -4.84
CA GLY A 145 -0.23 8.52 -4.44
C GLY A 145 -0.62 8.55 -2.96
N ALA A 146 -0.99 7.41 -2.37
CA ALA A 146 -1.35 7.33 -0.95
C ALA A 146 -0.14 7.64 -0.05
N ALA A 147 1.06 7.32 -0.52
CA ALA A 147 2.27 7.61 0.22
C ALA A 147 2.60 9.10 0.37
N LEU A 148 1.95 9.98 -0.40
CA LEU A 148 2.23 11.43 -0.40
C LEU A 148 1.88 12.14 0.91
N THR A 149 0.94 11.59 1.69
CA THR A 149 0.56 12.16 3.00
C THR A 149 0.40 11.05 4.04
N PRO A 150 0.53 11.37 5.34
CA PRO A 150 0.27 10.42 6.43
C PRO A 150 -1.16 9.86 6.46
N ILE A 151 -2.11 10.46 5.73
CA ILE A 151 -3.51 10.01 5.71
C ILE A 151 -3.69 8.85 4.73
N GLY A 152 -2.88 8.79 3.67
CA GLY A 152 -3.15 7.92 2.53
C GLY A 152 -3.02 6.43 2.84
N GLU A 153 -1.97 6.00 3.54
CA GLU A 153 -1.77 4.59 3.88
C GLU A 153 -0.90 4.41 5.16
N PRO A 154 -0.88 3.21 5.77
CA PRO A 154 -0.10 2.96 6.98
C PRO A 154 1.40 3.19 6.82
N LEU A 155 1.97 2.90 5.64
CA LEU A 155 3.40 3.12 5.35
C LEU A 155 3.78 4.60 5.53
N SER A 156 3.01 5.53 4.94
CA SER A 156 3.32 6.96 5.03
C SER A 156 3.08 7.52 6.43
N THR A 157 2.04 7.04 7.14
CA THR A 157 1.84 7.42 8.54
C THR A 157 3.02 7.00 9.40
N LEU A 158 3.48 5.76 9.23
CA LEU A 158 4.59 5.21 10.00
C LEU A 158 5.90 5.92 9.68
N ALA A 159 6.19 6.17 8.39
CA ALA A 159 7.38 6.88 7.97
C ALA A 159 7.46 8.26 8.64
N ILE A 160 6.37 9.03 8.61
CA ILE A 160 6.28 10.35 9.26
C ILE A 160 6.43 10.24 10.78
N SER A 161 5.69 9.31 11.40
CA SER A 161 5.77 9.08 12.85
C SER A 161 7.19 8.71 13.29
N LYS A 162 7.90 7.87 12.52
CA LYS A 162 9.24 7.38 12.84
C LYS A 162 10.33 8.43 12.60
N LEU A 163 10.22 9.19 11.51
CA LEU A 163 11.16 10.25 11.20
C LEU A 163 10.94 11.49 12.10
N GLY A 164 9.75 11.63 12.68
CA GLY A 164 9.40 12.80 13.50
C GLY A 164 9.19 14.06 12.66
N GLU A 165 8.76 13.89 11.41
CA GLU A 165 8.65 14.94 10.40
C GLU A 165 7.24 15.54 10.32
N ASP A 166 7.10 16.67 9.62
CA ASP A 166 5.79 17.30 9.42
C ASP A 166 4.93 16.58 8.35
N PHE A 167 3.63 16.90 8.38
CA PHE A 167 2.61 16.31 7.51
C PHE A 167 2.96 16.30 6.01
N PHE A 168 3.68 17.32 5.53
CA PHE A 168 3.98 17.48 4.11
C PHE A 168 5.39 17.02 3.73
N TYR A 169 6.16 16.42 4.65
CA TYR A 169 7.51 15.96 4.39
C TYR A 169 7.58 14.95 3.24
N LEU A 170 6.73 13.92 3.23
CA LEU A 170 6.71 12.93 2.15
C LEU A 170 6.33 13.54 0.80
N LEU A 171 5.39 14.49 0.78
CA LEU A 171 5.05 15.23 -0.43
C LEU A 171 6.24 16.01 -0.99
N ARG A 172 7.12 16.55 -0.14
CA ARG A 172 8.34 17.24 -0.58
C ARG A 172 9.44 16.26 -1.00
N LEU A 173 9.55 15.12 -0.31
CA LEU A 173 10.62 14.14 -0.50
C LEU A 173 10.43 13.25 -1.74
N ILE A 174 9.24 12.68 -1.92
CA ILE A 174 8.93 11.72 -3.01
C ILE A 174 7.87 12.24 -3.97
N GLY A 175 7.32 13.43 -3.73
CA GLY A 175 6.22 13.99 -4.53
C GLY A 175 6.51 14.13 -6.02
N PRO A 176 7.64 14.73 -6.44
CA PRO A 176 7.98 14.85 -7.85
C PRO A 176 8.02 13.49 -8.57
N GLU A 177 8.64 12.50 -7.95
CA GLU A 177 8.75 11.13 -8.46
C GLU A 177 7.39 10.45 -8.52
N VAL A 178 6.61 10.51 -7.44
CA VAL A 178 5.30 9.87 -7.33
C VAL A 178 4.30 10.47 -8.31
N ILE A 179 4.19 11.81 -8.38
CA ILE A 179 3.25 12.49 -9.28
C ILE A 179 3.60 12.16 -10.73
N SER A 180 4.89 12.13 -11.07
CA SER A 180 5.36 11.73 -12.39
C SER A 180 4.98 10.28 -12.71
N ALA A 181 5.17 9.33 -11.78
CA ALA A 181 4.76 7.94 -11.96
C ALA A 181 3.25 7.81 -12.17
N VAL A 182 2.44 8.50 -11.36
CA VAL A 182 0.97 8.47 -11.43
C VAL A 182 0.50 8.92 -12.82
N VAL A 183 1.07 10.00 -13.34
CA VAL A 183 0.77 10.49 -14.70
C VAL A 183 1.23 9.50 -15.77
N ILE A 184 2.44 8.95 -15.66
CA ILE A 184 2.97 7.96 -16.61
C ILE A 184 2.09 6.71 -16.63
N PHE A 185 1.71 6.16 -15.48
CA PHE A 185 0.82 5.01 -15.40
C PHE A 185 -0.55 5.29 -16.00
N GLY A 186 -1.08 6.51 -15.84
CA GLY A 186 -2.30 6.94 -16.51
C GLY A 186 -2.19 6.93 -18.02
N ILE A 187 -1.11 7.51 -18.56
CA ILE A 187 -0.84 7.51 -20.00
C ILE A 187 -0.65 6.08 -20.53
N LEU A 188 0.12 5.25 -19.82
CA LEU A 188 0.33 3.85 -20.18
C LEU A 188 -0.98 3.06 -20.17
N ALA A 189 -1.86 3.28 -19.18
CA ALA A 189 -3.16 2.64 -19.13
C ALA A 189 -4.02 3.00 -20.35
N ALA A 190 -4.00 4.28 -20.79
CA ALA A 190 -4.71 4.71 -21.98
C ALA A 190 -4.22 4.06 -23.28
N ILE A 191 -2.90 3.83 -23.39
CA ILE A 191 -2.27 3.32 -24.63
C ILE A 191 -2.30 1.78 -24.68
N VAL A 192 -2.04 1.12 -23.54
CA VAL A 192 -1.82 -0.33 -23.46
C VAL A 192 -3.13 -1.10 -23.37
N ILE A 193 -4.13 -0.55 -22.67
CA ILE A 193 -5.40 -1.25 -22.44
C ILE A 193 -6.28 -1.10 -23.68
N LYS A 194 -6.49 -2.21 -24.37
CA LYS A 194 -7.35 -2.29 -25.56
C LYS A 194 -8.57 -3.14 -25.21
N PRO A 195 -9.69 -2.51 -24.82
CA PRO A 195 -10.86 -3.24 -24.33
C PRO A 195 -11.55 -4.00 -25.46
N GLU A 196 -11.92 -5.24 -25.19
CA GLU A 196 -12.95 -5.95 -25.93
C GLU A 196 -14.23 -5.96 -25.07
N GLN A 197 -15.36 -5.53 -25.63
CA GLN A 197 -16.63 -5.57 -24.90
C GLN A 197 -17.05 -7.02 -24.69
N SER A 198 -17.28 -7.41 -23.42
CA SER A 198 -17.67 -8.77 -23.05
C SER A 198 -18.78 -8.75 -21.99
N ALA A 199 -19.79 -9.61 -22.16
CA ALA A 199 -20.82 -9.82 -21.14
C ALA A 199 -20.30 -10.59 -19.90
N ILE A 200 -19.09 -11.14 -19.96
CA ILE A 200 -18.45 -12.00 -18.94
C ILE A 200 -17.24 -11.27 -18.34
N GLY A 201 -17.45 -10.07 -17.79
CA GLY A 201 -16.43 -9.34 -17.02
C GLY A 201 -16.21 -9.91 -15.61
N LEU A 202 -15.38 -9.23 -14.81
CA LEU A 202 -15.11 -9.50 -13.40
C LEU A 202 -16.44 -9.48 -12.62
N LYS A 203 -16.73 -10.60 -11.93
CA LYS A 203 -17.91 -10.72 -11.08
C LYS A 203 -17.58 -10.26 -9.67
N THR A 204 -18.15 -9.12 -9.28
CA THR A 204 -18.10 -8.63 -7.90
C THR A 204 -19.13 -9.37 -7.07
N ALA A 205 -18.73 -9.92 -5.92
CA ALA A 205 -19.69 -10.41 -4.94
C ALA A 205 -20.36 -9.18 -4.30
N HIS A 206 -21.59 -8.85 -4.72
CA HIS A 206 -22.40 -7.76 -4.18
C HIS A 206 -22.93 -8.07 -2.76
N THR A 207 -22.06 -8.41 -1.82
CA THR A 207 -22.41 -8.46 -0.41
C THR A 207 -22.02 -7.14 0.24
N ARG A 208 -23.04 -6.33 0.52
CA ARG A 208 -22.89 -5.09 1.28
C ARG A 208 -22.30 -5.42 2.65
N GLU A 209 -21.18 -4.80 2.96
CA GLU A 209 -20.47 -5.07 4.22
C GLU A 209 -21.30 -4.59 5.42
N SER A 210 -21.44 -5.44 6.44
CA SER A 210 -22.20 -5.13 7.64
C SER A 210 -21.49 -4.06 8.48
N TYR A 211 -22.24 -3.28 9.28
CA TYR A 211 -21.64 -2.33 10.23
C TYR A 211 -20.73 -3.05 11.24
N VAL A 212 -21.10 -4.29 11.60
CA VAL A 212 -20.30 -5.14 12.49
C VAL A 212 -18.99 -5.56 11.82
N GLU A 213 -19.01 -5.87 10.52
CA GLU A 213 -17.82 -6.21 9.75
C GLU A 213 -16.88 -5.00 9.63
N ILE A 214 -17.43 -3.81 9.36
CA ILE A 214 -16.68 -2.55 9.31
C ILE A 214 -16.02 -2.25 10.67
N ALA A 215 -16.77 -2.37 11.76
CA ALA A 215 -16.24 -2.15 13.11
C ALA A 215 -15.15 -3.17 13.47
N GLY A 216 -15.38 -4.46 13.20
CA GLY A 216 -14.40 -5.52 13.45
C GLY A 216 -13.09 -5.32 12.67
N ARG A 217 -13.19 -4.92 11.40
CA ARG A 217 -12.03 -4.57 10.57
C ARG A 217 -11.27 -3.36 11.13
N THR A 218 -11.98 -2.33 11.57
CA THR A 218 -11.37 -1.13 12.16
C THR A 218 -10.54 -1.48 13.39
N VAL A 219 -11.05 -2.36 14.27
CA VAL A 219 -10.30 -2.83 15.44
C VAL A 219 -9.04 -3.61 15.04
N LYS A 220 -9.12 -4.48 14.02
CA LYS A 220 -7.94 -5.18 13.51
C LYS A 220 -6.88 -4.21 12.99
N ILE A 221 -7.30 -3.16 12.27
CA ILE A 221 -6.39 -2.12 11.78
C ILE A 221 -5.74 -1.36 12.95
N TYR A 222 -6.48 -1.08 14.03
CA TYR A 222 -5.92 -0.48 15.23
C TYR A 222 -4.75 -1.31 15.77
N LEU A 223 -4.97 -2.62 15.95
CA LEU A 223 -3.96 -3.54 16.45
C LEU A 223 -2.78 -3.68 15.49
N PHE A 224 -3.04 -3.70 14.18
CA PHE A 224 -2.01 -3.75 13.16
C PHE A 224 -1.07 -2.54 13.25
N VAL A 225 -1.62 -1.31 13.23
CA VAL A 225 -0.81 -0.09 13.30
C VAL A 225 -0.05 -0.01 14.63
N MET A 226 -0.71 -0.35 15.74
CA MET A 226 -0.05 -0.41 17.05
C MET A 226 1.13 -1.38 17.03
N GLY A 227 0.93 -2.56 16.42
CA GLY A 227 1.96 -3.56 16.21
C GLY A 227 3.13 -3.03 15.40
N LEU A 228 2.86 -2.33 14.29
CA LEU A 228 3.89 -1.73 13.45
C LEU A 228 4.68 -0.62 14.16
N THR A 229 4.04 0.22 14.97
CA THR A 229 4.74 1.22 15.78
C THR A 229 5.71 0.57 16.76
N LEU A 230 5.26 -0.49 17.47
CA LEU A 230 6.11 -1.25 18.40
C LEU A 230 7.23 -2.01 17.67
N LEU A 231 6.92 -2.63 16.53
CA LEU A 231 7.87 -3.36 15.70
C LEU A 231 8.96 -2.43 15.17
N GLY A 232 8.57 -1.25 14.69
CA GLY A 232 9.48 -0.26 14.14
C GLY A 232 10.48 0.26 15.16
N ALA A 233 10.03 0.50 16.40
CA ALA A 233 10.91 0.84 17.52
C ALA A 233 11.78 -0.36 17.94
N GLY A 234 11.19 -1.56 18.03
CA GLY A 234 11.89 -2.80 18.41
C GLY A 234 13.05 -3.16 17.49
N PHE A 235 12.95 -2.83 16.20
CA PHE A 235 14.02 -3.05 15.23
C PHE A 235 15.06 -1.92 15.11
N GLU A 236 14.89 -0.78 15.76
CA GLU A 236 15.90 0.30 15.72
C GLU A 236 17.33 -0.14 16.06
N PRO A 237 17.57 -1.02 17.07
CA PRO A 237 18.93 -1.50 17.35
C PRO A 237 19.53 -2.30 16.19
N LEU A 238 18.70 -3.03 15.44
CA LEU A 238 19.14 -3.80 14.27
C LEU A 238 19.41 -2.88 13.08
N ILE A 239 18.51 -1.93 12.82
CA ILE A 239 18.63 -0.93 11.75
C ILE A 239 19.91 -0.12 11.93
N ASN A 240 20.11 0.40 13.15
CA ASN A 240 21.28 1.22 13.47
C ASN A 240 22.60 0.45 13.34
N ARG A 241 22.57 -0.88 13.40
CA ARG A 241 23.78 -1.72 13.33
C ARG A 241 24.09 -2.22 11.92
N PHE A 242 23.07 -2.49 11.10
CA PHE A 242 23.26 -3.21 9.83
C PHE A 242 22.74 -2.47 8.59
N LEU A 243 21.81 -1.52 8.75
CA LEU A 243 21.15 -0.85 7.61
C LEU A 243 21.67 0.57 7.36
N LEU A 244 22.21 1.27 8.37
CA LEU A 244 22.66 2.67 8.21
C LEU A 244 23.82 2.85 7.23
N ASP A 245 24.75 1.90 7.18
CA ASP A 245 25.94 1.96 6.32
C ASP A 245 25.70 1.34 4.93
N LEU A 246 24.51 0.80 4.68
CA LEU A 246 24.18 0.25 3.37
C LEU A 246 23.90 1.37 2.38
N SER A 247 24.40 1.20 1.15
CA SER A 247 24.13 2.17 0.10
C SER A 247 22.62 2.27 -0.19
N PRO A 248 22.09 3.48 -0.46
CA PRO A 248 20.70 3.67 -0.87
C PRO A 248 20.30 2.79 -2.07
N PHE A 249 21.25 2.54 -2.97
CA PHE A 249 21.07 1.69 -4.15
C PHE A 249 20.82 0.23 -3.80
N ILE A 250 21.53 -0.31 -2.80
CA ILE A 250 21.33 -1.68 -2.34
C ILE A 250 19.97 -1.79 -1.65
N LEU A 251 19.62 -0.83 -0.79
CA LEU A 251 18.33 -0.79 -0.09
C LEU A 251 17.17 -0.74 -1.07
N TYR A 252 17.27 0.10 -2.10
CA TYR A 252 16.28 0.19 -3.18
C TYR A 252 15.94 -1.17 -3.81
N TRP A 253 16.97 -1.97 -4.12
CA TRP A 253 16.79 -3.28 -4.75
C TRP A 253 16.40 -4.39 -3.78
N ILE A 254 16.92 -4.38 -2.54
CA ILE A 254 16.47 -5.31 -1.49
C ILE A 254 14.96 -5.16 -1.26
N ASN A 255 14.45 -3.94 -1.42
CA ASN A 255 13.04 -3.63 -1.23
C ASN A 255 12.12 -4.22 -2.30
N MET A 256 12.66 -4.93 -3.30
CA MET A 256 11.90 -5.89 -4.12
C MET A 256 11.19 -6.97 -3.28
N ILE A 257 11.68 -7.25 -2.07
CA ILE A 257 11.02 -8.15 -1.12
C ILE A 257 9.61 -7.65 -0.77
N SER A 258 9.36 -6.33 -0.84
CA SER A 258 8.02 -5.74 -0.65
C SER A 258 7.01 -6.14 -1.71
N ALA A 259 7.42 -6.76 -2.82
CA ALA A 259 6.45 -7.37 -3.73
C ALA A 259 5.68 -8.49 -3.04
N VAL A 260 6.35 -9.23 -2.18
CA VAL A 260 5.82 -10.44 -1.54
C VAL A 260 5.35 -10.11 -0.13
N LEU A 261 6.00 -9.14 0.55
CA LEU A 261 5.70 -8.69 1.91
C LEU A 261 5.01 -7.33 1.98
N ASP A 262 4.28 -7.10 3.06
CA ASP A 262 3.61 -5.83 3.34
C ASP A 262 4.63 -4.67 3.47
N ASN A 263 4.41 -3.62 2.69
CA ASN A 263 5.31 -2.47 2.59
C ASN A 263 5.45 -1.70 3.91
N ALA A 264 4.37 -1.55 4.69
CA ALA A 264 4.38 -0.84 5.96
C ALA A 264 5.23 -1.59 7.01
N THR A 265 5.20 -2.92 6.97
CA THR A 265 6.05 -3.79 7.79
C THR A 265 7.54 -3.60 7.48
N LEU A 266 7.92 -3.55 6.20
CA LEU A 266 9.30 -3.30 5.80
C LEU A 266 9.75 -1.87 6.10
N ALA A 267 8.88 -0.88 5.87
CA ALA A 267 9.13 0.51 6.28
C ALA A 267 9.40 0.61 7.78
N ALA A 268 8.65 -0.14 8.61
CA ALA A 268 8.88 -0.24 10.04
C ALA A 268 10.29 -0.80 10.34
N ALA A 269 10.70 -1.84 9.62
CA ALA A 269 11.95 -2.55 9.82
C ALA A 269 13.17 -1.87 9.21
N GLU A 270 13.01 -0.86 8.35
CA GLU A 270 14.11 -0.27 7.58
C GLU A 270 14.33 1.22 7.84
N ILE A 271 13.26 2.02 7.96
CA ILE A 271 13.38 3.48 8.09
C ILE A 271 13.98 3.85 9.45
N SER A 272 14.87 4.84 9.50
CA SER A 272 15.42 5.39 10.74
C SER A 272 15.63 6.90 10.61
N PRO A 273 15.40 7.69 11.67
CA PRO A 273 15.65 9.14 11.68
C PRO A 273 17.13 9.50 11.52
N LYS A 274 18.05 8.53 11.61
CA LYS A 274 19.49 8.73 11.39
C LYS A 274 19.88 8.63 9.91
N MET A 275 18.96 8.26 9.03
CA MET A 275 19.20 8.13 7.61
C MET A 275 19.13 9.50 6.91
N ALA A 276 19.95 9.69 5.88
CA ALA A 276 19.84 10.85 5.02
C ALA A 276 18.55 10.77 4.17
N ASP A 277 17.99 11.92 3.81
CA ASP A 277 16.79 12.03 2.98
C ASP A 277 16.88 11.19 1.70
N LYS A 278 18.04 11.19 1.00
CA LYS A 278 18.24 10.35 -0.19
C LYS A 278 18.09 8.85 0.09
N THR A 279 18.52 8.38 1.26
CA THR A 279 18.35 6.98 1.68
C THR A 279 16.88 6.67 1.97
N VAL A 280 16.19 7.55 2.70
CA VAL A 280 14.76 7.42 2.98
C VAL A 280 13.95 7.42 1.68
N GLN A 281 14.27 8.33 0.75
CA GLN A 281 13.66 8.41 -0.57
C GLN A 281 13.84 7.10 -1.34
N ALA A 282 15.06 6.54 -1.38
CA ALA A 282 15.34 5.28 -2.05
C ALA A 282 14.56 4.11 -1.42
N ILE A 283 14.53 4.02 -0.08
CA ILE A 283 13.73 3.00 0.64
C ILE A 283 12.26 3.11 0.23
N LEU A 284 11.68 4.31 0.33
CA LEU A 284 10.26 4.56 0.04
C LEU A 284 9.91 4.21 -1.41
N LEU A 285 10.67 4.71 -2.39
CA LEU A 285 10.41 4.41 -3.80
C LEU A 285 10.56 2.91 -4.10
N GLY A 286 11.55 2.24 -3.49
CA GLY A 286 11.72 0.80 -3.62
C GLY A 286 10.51 0.03 -3.09
N LEU A 287 10.06 0.34 -1.87
CA LEU A 287 8.91 -0.30 -1.23
C LEU A 287 7.61 -0.04 -2.00
N LEU A 288 7.35 1.20 -2.42
CA LEU A 288 6.11 1.58 -3.07
C LEU A 288 5.96 0.97 -4.47
N ILE A 289 7.03 1.01 -5.27
CA ILE A 289 7.00 0.45 -6.63
C ILE A 289 6.98 -1.08 -6.53
N SER A 290 7.83 -1.69 -5.70
CA SER A 290 7.83 -3.13 -5.54
C SER A 290 6.49 -3.66 -4.99
N GLY A 291 5.89 -2.96 -4.02
CA GLY A 291 4.62 -3.33 -3.42
C GLY A 291 3.47 -3.44 -4.42
N GLY A 292 3.54 -2.78 -5.58
CA GLY A 292 2.56 -2.92 -6.66
C GLY A 292 2.65 -4.23 -7.45
N MET A 293 3.78 -4.94 -7.39
CA MET A 293 4.07 -6.08 -8.28
C MET A 293 3.17 -7.30 -8.03
N LEU A 294 2.82 -7.58 -6.78
CA LEU A 294 1.96 -8.71 -6.40
C LEU A 294 0.87 -8.27 -5.42
N VAL A 295 -0.14 -9.13 -5.27
CA VAL A 295 -1.32 -8.86 -4.43
C VAL A 295 -0.97 -8.54 -2.97
N PRO A 296 -0.06 -9.26 -2.28
CA PRO A 296 0.18 -9.00 -0.86
C PRO A 296 0.95 -7.71 -0.58
N GLY A 297 1.67 -7.17 -1.57
CA GLY A 297 2.65 -6.10 -1.35
C GLY A 297 2.06 -4.75 -0.95
N ASN A 298 0.78 -4.50 -1.23
CA ASN A 298 0.10 -3.27 -0.81
C ASN A 298 -1.42 -3.47 -0.63
N ILE A 299 -2.02 -2.72 0.30
CA ILE A 299 -3.45 -2.70 0.65
C ILE A 299 -4.41 -2.55 -0.56
N PRO A 300 -4.25 -1.58 -1.49
CA PRO A 300 -5.17 -1.45 -2.61
C PRO A 300 -5.18 -2.69 -3.52
N ASN A 301 -4.06 -3.43 -3.59
CA ASN A 301 -3.96 -4.68 -4.33
C ASN A 301 -4.80 -5.77 -3.68
N ILE A 302 -4.66 -5.95 -2.36
CA ILE A 302 -5.41 -6.93 -1.57
C ILE A 302 -6.93 -6.70 -1.72
N ILE A 303 -7.38 -5.44 -1.57
CA ILE A 303 -8.79 -5.08 -1.67
C ILE A 303 -9.33 -5.36 -3.07
N SER A 304 -8.63 -4.85 -4.09
CA SER A 304 -9.11 -4.94 -5.47
C SER A 304 -9.10 -6.38 -5.97
N ALA A 305 -8.03 -7.13 -5.70
CA ALA A 305 -7.92 -8.54 -6.07
C ALA A 305 -8.96 -9.40 -5.34
N GLY A 306 -9.19 -9.16 -4.05
CA GLY A 306 -10.19 -9.89 -3.28
C GLY A 306 -11.62 -9.64 -3.75
N LYS A 307 -12.00 -8.37 -3.97
CA LYS A 307 -13.38 -8.00 -4.37
C LYS A 307 -13.70 -8.37 -5.82
N LEU A 308 -12.74 -8.22 -6.73
CA LEU A 308 -12.90 -8.55 -8.15
C LEU A 308 -12.51 -10.01 -8.45
N ARG A 309 -12.04 -10.76 -7.45
CA ARG A 309 -11.61 -12.16 -7.57
C ARG A 309 -10.47 -12.35 -8.57
N ILE A 310 -9.54 -11.41 -8.63
CA ILE A 310 -8.31 -11.51 -9.45
C ILE A 310 -7.35 -12.46 -8.72
N THR A 311 -6.89 -13.49 -9.41
CA THR A 311 -5.92 -14.43 -8.85
C THR A 311 -4.52 -13.81 -8.80
N SER A 312 -3.68 -14.24 -7.85
CA SER A 312 -2.28 -13.76 -7.77
C SER A 312 -1.50 -13.99 -9.06
N ARG A 313 -1.82 -15.04 -9.83
CA ARG A 313 -1.21 -15.32 -11.13
C ARG A 313 -1.64 -14.33 -12.22
N GLU A 314 -2.92 -13.96 -12.25
CA GLU A 314 -3.42 -12.92 -13.16
C GLU A 314 -2.79 -11.56 -12.86
N TRP A 315 -2.69 -11.22 -11.56
CA TRP A 315 -2.02 -10.00 -11.12
C TRP A 315 -0.55 -9.99 -11.53
N ALA A 316 0.21 -11.02 -11.13
CA ALA A 316 1.64 -11.13 -11.36
C ALA A 316 2.02 -11.04 -12.85
N ARG A 317 1.16 -11.51 -13.75
CA ARG A 317 1.38 -11.43 -15.21
C ARG A 317 1.55 -9.98 -15.69
N PHE A 318 0.90 -9.02 -15.06
CA PHE A 318 1.01 -7.60 -15.40
C PHE A 318 1.84 -6.83 -14.38
N GLY A 319 1.63 -7.08 -13.09
CA GLY A 319 2.27 -6.36 -11.99
C GLY A 319 3.79 -6.53 -11.96
N LEU A 320 4.31 -7.75 -12.14
CA LEU A 320 5.76 -7.98 -12.11
C LEU A 320 6.50 -7.24 -13.23
N PRO A 321 6.13 -7.38 -14.53
CA PRO A 321 6.81 -6.64 -15.60
C PRO A 321 6.73 -5.12 -15.43
N ILE A 322 5.56 -4.60 -15.06
CA ILE A 322 5.35 -3.16 -14.86
C ILE A 322 6.21 -2.64 -13.71
N GLY A 323 6.17 -3.32 -12.57
CA GLY A 323 6.95 -2.91 -11.40
C GLY A 323 8.46 -3.01 -11.64
N LEU A 324 8.95 -4.07 -12.31
CA LEU A 324 10.38 -4.23 -12.59
C LEU A 324 10.88 -3.15 -13.57
N ALA A 325 10.08 -2.84 -14.59
CA ALA A 325 10.39 -1.75 -15.51
C ALA A 325 10.41 -0.40 -14.80
N ALA A 326 9.40 -0.11 -13.97
CA ALA A 326 9.36 1.09 -13.16
C ALA A 326 10.57 1.15 -12.22
N MET A 327 10.93 0.05 -11.55
CA MET A 327 12.08 0.03 -10.66
C MET A 327 13.39 0.35 -11.39
N ALA A 328 13.60 -0.24 -12.56
CA ALA A 328 14.77 0.05 -13.37
C ALA A 328 14.84 1.53 -13.81
N VAL A 329 13.72 2.12 -14.22
CA VAL A 329 13.65 3.53 -14.61
C VAL A 329 13.94 4.45 -13.42
N TYR A 330 13.31 4.20 -12.26
CA TYR A 330 13.54 5.01 -11.07
C TYR A 330 14.95 4.83 -10.51
N PHE A 331 15.52 3.64 -10.61
CA PHE A 331 16.91 3.42 -10.25
C PHE A 331 17.87 4.31 -11.07
N VAL A 332 17.61 4.45 -12.38
CA VAL A 332 18.36 5.37 -13.23
C VAL A 332 18.17 6.82 -12.77
N VAL A 333 16.94 7.23 -12.45
CA VAL A 333 16.68 8.59 -11.93
C VAL A 333 17.46 8.83 -10.63
N ILE A 334 17.41 7.90 -9.67
CA ILE A 334 18.12 7.99 -8.37
C ILE A 334 19.64 8.00 -8.55
N LEU A 335 20.18 7.35 -9.59
CA LEU A 335 21.61 7.38 -9.88
C LEU A 335 22.11 8.75 -10.39
N PHE A 336 21.27 9.50 -11.10
CA PHE A 336 21.66 10.73 -11.78
C PHE A 336 21.21 12.02 -11.07
N VAL A 337 20.42 11.92 -10.00
CA VAL A 337 19.87 13.04 -9.19
C VAL A 337 20.41 13.03 -7.77
#